data_AF-A0A1E4RTU0-F1
#
_entry.id   AF-A0A1E4RTU0-F1
#
_cell.length_a   1.000
_cell.length_b   1.000
_cell.length_c   1.000
_cell.angle_alpha   90.00
_cell.angle_beta   90.00
_cell.angle_gamma   90.00
#
_symmetry.space_group_name_H-M   'P 1'
#
loop_
_entity.id
_entity.type
_entity.pdbx_description
1 polymer ?
#
loop_
_entity_poly.entity_id
_entity_poly.type
_entity_poly.pdbx_seq_one_letter_code
_entity_poly.pdbx_strand_id
1 'polypeptide(L)'
;MAKKVSKHSRAARRNEIQEPEAKALETLPRAEKTDLTSVIIRATAKKNEDLLTSKMNKKERSKNKVTKKSTPVTNINKERVERAINLSERLEGKISKSKQRAKMVQTTRKANWDVINSEVKIHTETLEAATDDKDSEKLQEDSMVDDFYEVEKPKIQTAKNAFALLDEVEL
;
A
#
# COMPACT_ATOMS: atom_id res chain seq x y z
N MET A 1 -53.27 28.70 80.57
CA MET A 1 -54.51 27.87 80.51
C MET A 1 -54.99 27.79 79.07
N ALA A 2 -55.08 26.59 78.49
CA ALA A 2 -55.54 26.41 77.11
C ALA A 2 -57.07 26.63 77.01
N LYS A 3 -57.51 27.44 76.04
CA LYS A 3 -58.95 27.71 75.80
C LYS A 3 -59.64 26.43 75.30
N LYS A 4 -60.80 26.10 75.85
CA LYS A 4 -61.61 24.95 75.41
C LYS A 4 -61.98 25.11 73.93
N VAL A 5 -61.50 24.20 73.08
CA VAL A 5 -61.79 24.21 71.64
C VAL A 5 -63.21 23.66 71.44
N SER A 6 -64.09 24.43 70.79
CA SER A 6 -65.46 24.01 70.47
C SER A 6 -65.46 22.79 69.55
N LYS A 7 -66.37 21.83 69.83
CA LYS A 7 -66.55 20.59 69.06
C LYS A 7 -66.86 20.81 67.56
N HIS A 8 -67.34 22.00 67.19
CA HIS A 8 -67.66 22.35 65.80
C HIS A 8 -66.57 23.18 65.10
N SER A 9 -65.46 23.48 65.78
CA SER A 9 -64.37 24.26 65.19
C SER A 9 -63.60 23.45 64.15
N ARG A 10 -63.12 24.14 63.11
CA ARG A 10 -62.31 23.56 62.03
C ARG A 10 -61.04 22.88 62.55
N ALA A 11 -60.46 23.38 63.65
CA ALA A 11 -59.29 22.78 64.29
C ALA A 11 -59.60 21.43 64.97
N ALA A 12 -60.80 21.27 65.54
CA ALA A 12 -61.22 20.00 66.15
C ALA A 12 -61.41 18.92 65.08
N ARG A 13 -62.08 19.27 63.97
CA ARG A 13 -62.28 18.36 62.82
C ARG A 13 -60.97 17.94 62.14
N ARG A 14 -59.95 18.80 62.18
CA ARG A 14 -58.64 18.50 61.58
C ARG A 14 -57.82 17.49 62.41
N ASN A 15 -58.03 17.44 63.73
CA ASN A 15 -57.35 16.49 64.61
C ASN A 15 -58.05 15.13 64.67
N GLU A 16 -59.36 15.08 64.38
CA GLU A 16 -60.15 13.84 64.35
C GLU A 16 -59.84 12.95 63.12
N ILE A 17 -59.31 13.54 62.03
CA ILE A 17 -58.90 12.86 60.79
C ILE A 17 -57.44 12.35 60.89
N GLN A 18 -56.80 12.49 62.05
CA GLN A 18 -55.43 12.02 62.24
C GLN A 18 -55.44 10.52 62.57
N GLU A 19 -55.65 9.71 61.53
CA GLU A 19 -55.57 8.24 61.55
C GLU A 19 -54.30 7.81 62.32
N PRO A 20 -54.42 7.14 63.49
CA PRO A 20 -53.27 6.72 64.28
C PRO A 20 -52.45 5.63 63.56
N GLU A 21 -53.07 4.93 62.62
CA GLU A 21 -52.42 3.91 61.77
C GLU A 21 -51.37 4.51 60.84
N ALA A 22 -51.56 5.75 60.36
CA ALA A 22 -50.60 6.41 59.49
C ALA A 22 -49.27 6.72 60.19
N LYS A 23 -49.29 7.00 61.51
CA LYS A 23 -48.08 7.20 62.32
C LYS A 23 -47.35 5.89 62.62
N ALA A 24 -48.06 4.76 62.66
CA ALA A 24 -47.46 3.44 62.82
C ALA A 24 -46.68 3.01 61.55
N LEU A 25 -47.02 3.55 60.38
CA LEU A 25 -46.29 3.31 59.13
C LEU A 25 -45.00 4.14 58.99
N GLU A 26 -44.85 5.21 59.78
CA GLU A 26 -43.64 6.06 59.78
C GLU A 26 -42.50 5.44 60.60
N THR A 27 -42.81 4.59 61.59
CA THR A 27 -41.81 3.91 62.44
C THR A 27 -41.25 2.62 61.83
N LEU A 28 -41.86 2.13 60.75
CA LEU A 28 -41.33 0.99 60.01
C LEU A 28 -40.10 1.44 59.21
N PRO A 29 -38.97 0.72 59.26
CA PRO A 29 -37.80 1.05 58.47
C PRO A 29 -38.16 0.94 56.99
N ARG A 30 -38.31 2.10 56.33
CA ARG A 30 -38.45 2.18 54.87
C ARG A 30 -37.10 1.82 54.25
N ALA A 31 -37.12 1.09 53.14
CA ALA A 31 -35.89 0.84 52.39
C ALA A 31 -35.43 2.17 51.73
N GLU A 32 -34.53 2.90 52.39
CA GLU A 32 -34.05 4.23 51.98
C GLU A 32 -33.20 4.24 50.69
N LYS A 33 -32.99 3.07 50.06
CA LYS A 33 -32.14 2.90 48.85
C LYS A 33 -32.79 2.00 47.80
N THR A 34 -34.08 2.18 47.52
CA THR A 34 -34.77 1.44 46.45
C THR A 34 -34.48 1.98 45.04
N ASP A 35 -33.90 3.18 44.91
CA ASP A 35 -33.47 3.76 43.63
C ASP A 35 -32.14 3.17 43.14
N LEU A 36 -32.07 1.85 43.07
CA LEU A 36 -30.99 1.08 42.46
C LEU A 36 -30.80 1.48 40.99
N THR A 37 -31.90 1.85 40.31
CA THR A 37 -31.90 2.37 38.94
C THR A 37 -31.04 3.63 38.81
N SER A 38 -31.17 4.59 39.72
CA SER A 38 -30.37 5.84 39.68
C SER A 38 -28.88 5.59 39.91
N VAL A 39 -28.55 4.60 40.75
CA VAL A 39 -27.17 4.19 41.05
C VAL A 39 -26.57 3.44 39.85
N ILE A 40 -27.33 2.53 39.25
CA ILE A 40 -26.95 1.81 38.04
C ILE A 40 -26.77 2.78 36.87
N ILE A 41 -27.68 3.75 36.68
CA ILE A 41 -27.58 4.77 35.63
C ILE A 41 -26.31 5.61 35.82
N ARG A 42 -26.02 6.10 37.03
CA ARG A 42 -24.77 6.83 37.29
C ARG A 42 -23.51 6.01 37.07
N ALA A 43 -23.50 4.75 37.53
CA ALA A 43 -22.35 3.87 37.37
C ALA A 43 -22.12 3.46 35.90
N THR A 44 -23.19 3.23 35.13
CA THR A 44 -23.12 2.86 33.71
C THR A 44 -22.81 4.07 32.82
N ALA A 45 -23.38 5.24 33.09
CA ALA A 45 -23.06 6.48 32.39
C ALA A 45 -21.56 6.81 32.52
N LYS A 46 -21.00 6.72 33.73
CA LYS A 46 -19.56 6.92 33.96
C LYS A 46 -18.70 5.92 33.19
N LYS A 47 -19.04 4.63 33.22
CA LYS A 47 -18.32 3.60 32.45
C LYS A 47 -18.39 3.85 30.94
N ASN A 48 -19.53 4.28 30.45
CA ASN A 48 -19.72 4.59 29.03
C ASN A 48 -18.91 5.84 28.64
N GLU A 49 -18.88 6.87 29.48
CA GLU A 49 -18.08 8.07 29.31
C GLU A 49 -16.57 7.74 29.31
N ASP A 50 -16.10 6.94 30.27
CA ASP A 50 -14.71 6.45 30.35
C ASP A 50 -14.32 5.62 29.11
N LEU A 51 -15.25 4.84 28.56
CA LEU A 51 -15.04 4.06 27.35
C LEU A 51 -14.96 4.97 26.10
N LEU A 52 -15.76 6.03 26.07
CA LEU A 52 -15.79 7.02 25.00
C LEU A 52 -14.52 7.88 25.00
N THR A 53 -14.09 8.37 26.16
CA THR A 53 -12.80 9.08 26.32
C THR A 53 -11.62 8.18 25.96
N SER A 54 -11.63 6.92 26.38
CA SER A 54 -10.61 5.93 26.00
C SER A 54 -10.56 5.67 24.49
N LYS A 55 -11.71 5.62 23.81
CA LYS A 55 -11.80 5.47 22.34
C LYS A 55 -11.30 6.72 21.62
N MET A 56 -11.67 7.91 22.09
CA MET A 56 -11.18 9.19 21.54
C MET A 56 -9.67 9.30 21.70
N ASN A 57 -9.13 9.03 22.90
CA ASN A 57 -7.70 9.01 23.18
C ASN A 57 -6.95 7.99 22.31
N LYS A 58 -7.52 6.79 22.07
CA LYS A 58 -6.94 5.79 21.16
C LYS A 58 -6.94 6.28 19.71
N LYS A 59 -8.02 6.93 19.26
CA LYS A 59 -8.16 7.47 17.90
C LYS A 59 -7.16 8.61 17.66
N GLU A 60 -7.01 9.53 18.61
CA GLU A 60 -6.02 10.61 18.55
C GLU A 60 -4.58 10.08 18.55
N ARG A 61 -4.28 9.12 19.44
CA ARG A 61 -2.98 8.43 19.47
C ARG A 61 -2.70 7.62 18.21
N SER A 62 -3.73 7.15 17.50
CA SER A 62 -3.60 6.40 16.25
C SER A 62 -3.37 7.30 15.04
N LYS A 63 -3.99 8.50 15.01
CA LYS A 63 -3.82 9.46 13.90
C LYS A 63 -2.38 9.96 13.75
N ASN A 64 -1.64 10.04 14.86
CA ASN A 64 -0.27 10.56 14.87
C ASN A 64 0.81 9.46 14.96
N LYS A 65 0.45 8.17 14.88
CA LYS A 65 1.41 7.07 15.11
C LYS A 65 1.50 6.11 13.91
N VAL A 66 2.07 6.64 12.82
CA VAL A 66 2.72 5.86 11.75
C VAL A 66 4.15 5.45 12.18
N THR A 67 4.44 5.43 13.47
CA THR A 67 5.74 4.98 14.00
C THR A 67 5.57 3.62 14.66
N LYS A 68 6.29 2.64 14.09
CA LYS A 68 6.43 1.24 14.51
C LYS A 68 6.36 1.12 16.04
N LYS A 69 5.23 0.66 16.58
CA LYS A 69 5.19 0.21 17.98
C LYS A 69 6.01 -1.08 18.02
N SER A 70 7.19 -1.05 18.64
CA SER A 70 7.82 -2.27 19.13
C SER A 70 6.88 -2.85 20.19
N THR A 71 6.08 -3.83 19.79
CA THR A 71 5.38 -4.66 20.76
C THR A 71 6.43 -5.36 21.60
N PRO A 72 6.33 -5.34 22.95
CA PRO A 72 7.22 -6.12 23.78
C PRO A 72 7.14 -7.58 23.31
N VAL A 73 8.30 -8.17 23.01
CA VAL A 73 8.41 -9.54 22.52
C VAL A 73 8.00 -10.46 23.67
N THR A 74 6.71 -10.77 23.75
CA THR A 74 6.22 -11.90 24.54
C THR A 74 6.65 -13.20 23.84
N ASN A 75 6.79 -14.31 24.57
CA ASN A 75 7.26 -15.59 24.00
C ASN A 75 6.48 -16.03 22.75
N ILE A 76 5.19 -15.71 22.66
CA ILE A 76 4.33 -15.96 21.49
C ILE A 76 4.73 -15.11 20.26
N ASN A 77 5.17 -13.87 20.47
CA ASN A 77 5.63 -13.00 19.39
C ASN A 77 7.04 -13.36 18.91
N LYS A 78 7.85 -14.03 19.74
CA LYS A 78 9.23 -14.44 19.38
C LYS A 78 9.23 -15.42 18.22
N GLU A 79 8.46 -16.51 18.30
CA GLU A 79 8.37 -17.49 17.21
C GLU A 79 7.81 -16.88 15.92
N ARG A 80 6.82 -15.99 16.03
CA ARG A 80 6.24 -15.33 14.85
C ARG A 80 7.26 -14.43 14.17
N VAL A 81 8.08 -13.74 14.96
CA VAL A 81 9.18 -12.90 14.46
C VAL A 81 10.29 -13.77 13.85
N GLU A 82 10.70 -14.86 14.49
CA GLU A 82 11.71 -15.79 13.95
C GLU A 82 11.25 -16.41 12.62
N ARG A 83 10.00 -16.86 12.53
CA ARG A 83 9.43 -17.36 11.26
C ARG A 83 9.41 -16.28 10.18
N ALA A 84 9.11 -15.04 10.54
CA ALA A 84 9.12 -13.92 9.59
C ALA A 84 10.54 -13.60 9.11
N ILE A 85 11.54 -13.62 10.00
CA ILE A 85 12.96 -13.43 9.66
C ILE A 85 13.43 -14.54 8.72
N ASN A 86 13.20 -15.81 9.08
CA ASN A 86 13.59 -16.96 8.25
C ASN A 86 12.95 -16.91 6.85
N LEU A 87 11.68 -16.50 6.77
CA LEU A 87 11.00 -16.33 5.49
C LEU A 87 11.62 -15.18 4.67
N SER A 88 11.93 -14.06 5.32
CA SER A 88 12.58 -12.91 4.70
C SER A 88 13.94 -13.29 4.12
N GLU A 89 14.79 -13.96 4.89
CA GLU A 89 16.11 -14.42 4.45
C GLU A 89 16.02 -15.36 3.24
N ARG A 90 15.05 -16.30 3.26
CA ARG A 90 14.84 -17.21 2.13
C ARG A 90 14.39 -16.47 0.87
N LEU A 91 13.51 -15.47 1.01
CA LEU A 91 13.05 -14.65 -0.11
C LEU A 91 14.18 -13.77 -0.65
N GLU A 92 14.97 -13.16 0.23
CA GLU A 92 16.12 -12.35 -0.15
C GLU A 92 17.17 -13.17 -0.90
N GLY A 93 17.46 -14.40 -0.46
CA GLY A 93 18.31 -15.33 -1.17
C GLY A 93 17.79 -15.66 -2.58
N LYS A 94 16.47 -15.83 -2.75
CA LYS A 94 15.85 -16.04 -4.07
C LYS A 94 15.95 -14.81 -4.96
N ILE A 95 15.70 -13.62 -4.42
CA ILE A 95 15.80 -12.34 -5.14
C ILE A 95 17.24 -12.12 -5.60
N SER A 96 18.22 -12.32 -4.72
CA SER A 96 19.65 -12.19 -5.04
C SER A 96 20.05 -13.14 -6.18
N LYS A 97 19.71 -14.43 -6.07
CA LYS A 97 19.96 -15.42 -7.13
C LYS A 97 19.29 -15.05 -8.46
N SER A 98 18.07 -14.51 -8.42
CA SER A 98 17.36 -14.06 -9.62
C SER A 98 18.07 -12.87 -10.28
N LYS A 99 18.47 -11.87 -9.48
CA LYS A 99 19.23 -10.71 -9.98
C LYS A 99 20.59 -11.14 -10.56
N GLN A 100 21.29 -12.05 -9.90
CA GLN A 100 22.56 -12.59 -10.39
C GLN A 100 22.40 -13.33 -11.71
N ARG A 101 21.39 -14.20 -11.86
CA ARG A 101 21.13 -14.88 -13.14
C ARG A 101 20.77 -13.89 -14.25
N ALA A 102 19.93 -12.91 -13.97
CA ALA A 102 19.58 -11.89 -14.96
C ALA A 102 20.82 -11.11 -15.42
N LYS A 103 21.67 -10.67 -14.48
CA LYS A 103 22.94 -10.02 -14.79
C LYS A 103 23.86 -10.94 -15.59
N MET A 104 24.01 -12.19 -15.20
CA MET A 104 24.83 -13.18 -15.91
C MET A 104 24.36 -13.35 -17.36
N VAL A 105 23.05 -13.51 -17.59
CA VAL A 105 22.49 -13.63 -18.95
C VAL A 105 22.75 -12.36 -19.75
N GLN A 106 22.56 -11.18 -19.16
CA GLN A 106 22.85 -9.91 -19.83
C GLN A 106 24.33 -9.77 -20.18
N THR A 107 25.23 -10.09 -19.26
CA THR A 107 26.68 -10.02 -19.50
C THR A 107 27.13 -11.04 -20.51
N THR A 108 26.65 -12.29 -20.43
CA THR A 108 27.00 -13.36 -21.38
C THR A 108 26.45 -13.04 -22.76
N ARG A 109 25.20 -12.54 -22.86
CA ARG A 109 24.64 -12.11 -24.14
C ARG A 109 25.45 -10.96 -24.71
N LYS A 110 25.72 -9.90 -23.93
CA LYS A 110 26.53 -8.77 -24.40
C LYS A 110 27.92 -9.21 -24.85
N ALA A 111 28.61 -10.03 -24.05
CA ALA A 111 29.93 -10.55 -24.42
C ALA A 111 29.90 -11.36 -25.72
N ASN A 112 28.90 -12.22 -25.91
CA ASN A 112 28.75 -12.97 -27.16
C ASN A 112 28.47 -12.05 -28.35
N TRP A 113 27.70 -10.97 -28.16
CA TRP A 113 27.47 -9.97 -29.20
C TRP A 113 28.74 -9.19 -29.53
N ASP A 114 29.55 -8.84 -28.53
CA ASP A 114 30.84 -8.16 -28.73
C ASP A 114 31.82 -9.08 -29.48
N VAL A 115 31.85 -10.38 -29.17
CA VAL A 115 32.65 -11.39 -29.89
C VAL A 115 32.21 -11.50 -31.35
N ILE A 116 30.91 -11.68 -31.60
CA ILE A 116 30.37 -11.77 -32.97
C ILE A 116 30.70 -10.50 -33.76
N ASN A 117 30.54 -9.32 -33.17
CA ASN A 117 30.88 -8.06 -33.82
C ASN A 117 32.39 -7.96 -34.12
N SER A 118 33.25 -8.46 -33.23
CA SER A 118 34.70 -8.50 -33.48
C SER A 118 35.06 -9.46 -34.61
N GLU A 119 34.43 -10.64 -34.66
CA GLU A 119 34.64 -11.63 -35.72
C GLU A 119 34.14 -11.09 -37.06
N VAL A 120 32.96 -10.47 -37.09
CA VAL A 120 32.43 -9.82 -38.30
C VAL A 120 33.36 -8.73 -38.79
N LYS A 121 33.88 -7.86 -37.91
CA LYS A 121 34.84 -6.81 -38.31
C LYS A 121 36.11 -7.39 -38.92
N ILE A 122 36.67 -8.43 -38.30
CA ILE A 122 37.85 -9.12 -38.84
C ILE A 122 37.52 -9.70 -40.22
N HIS A 123 36.37 -10.37 -40.37
CA HIS A 123 35.95 -10.94 -41.64
C HIS A 123 35.69 -9.87 -42.71
N THR A 124 35.06 -8.74 -42.38
CA THR A 124 34.85 -7.64 -43.33
C THR A 124 36.17 -7.00 -43.72
N GLU A 125 37.10 -6.75 -42.78
CA GLU A 125 38.43 -6.22 -43.10
C GLU A 125 39.21 -7.18 -44.01
N THR A 126 39.12 -8.49 -43.79
CA THR A 126 39.76 -9.48 -44.67
C THR A 126 39.09 -9.60 -46.04
N LEU A 127 37.78 -9.37 -46.12
CA LEU A 127 37.04 -9.37 -47.38
C LEU A 127 37.31 -8.09 -48.16
N GLU A 128 37.33 -6.93 -47.52
CA GLU A 128 37.68 -5.64 -48.12
C GLU A 128 39.12 -5.66 -48.65
N ALA A 129 40.07 -6.22 -47.88
CA ALA A 129 41.44 -6.41 -48.36
C ALA A 129 41.55 -7.40 -49.55
N ALA A 130 40.61 -8.35 -49.68
CA ALA A 130 40.57 -9.29 -50.80
C ALA A 130 39.77 -8.77 -52.01
N THR A 131 38.87 -7.79 -51.81
CA THR A 131 38.12 -7.12 -52.88
C THR A 131 38.89 -5.95 -53.45
N ASP A 132 39.72 -5.22 -52.68
CA ASP A 132 40.57 -4.15 -53.24
C ASP A 132 41.54 -4.67 -54.34
N ASP A 133 42.05 -5.89 -54.18
CA ASP A 133 42.90 -6.56 -55.18
C ASP A 133 42.10 -7.05 -56.42
N LYS A 134 40.79 -7.30 -56.30
CA LYS A 134 39.96 -7.80 -57.41
C LYS A 134 39.11 -6.73 -58.09
N ASP A 135 38.68 -5.72 -57.36
CA ASP A 135 37.90 -4.60 -57.87
C ASP A 135 38.78 -3.66 -58.70
N SER A 136 40.08 -3.60 -58.42
CA SER A 136 41.04 -2.87 -59.27
C SER A 136 41.23 -3.50 -60.67
N GLU A 137 41.25 -4.84 -60.78
CA GLU A 137 41.26 -5.55 -62.07
C GLU A 137 39.91 -5.43 -62.80
N LYS A 138 38.80 -5.54 -62.07
CA LYS A 138 37.46 -5.51 -62.64
C LYS A 138 37.02 -4.12 -63.09
N LEU A 139 37.43 -3.05 -62.38
CA LEU A 139 37.21 -1.66 -62.77
C LEU A 139 37.98 -1.28 -64.04
N GLN A 140 39.13 -1.92 -64.32
CA GLN A 140 39.84 -1.70 -65.59
C GLN A 140 39.15 -2.39 -66.77
N GLU A 141 38.63 -3.61 -66.57
CA GLU A 141 37.91 -4.35 -67.61
C GLU A 141 36.55 -3.72 -67.95
N ASP A 142 35.76 -3.30 -66.95
CA ASP A 142 34.45 -2.69 -67.17
C ASP A 142 34.55 -1.30 -67.81
N SER A 143 35.60 -0.52 -67.49
CA SER A 143 35.88 0.78 -68.12
C SER A 143 36.15 0.65 -69.63
N MET A 144 36.81 -0.43 -70.07
CA MET A 144 37.02 -0.71 -71.50
C MET A 144 35.74 -1.11 -72.24
N VAL A 145 34.72 -1.62 -71.54
CA VAL A 145 33.45 -2.06 -72.13
C VAL A 145 32.44 -0.91 -72.21
N ASP A 146 32.42 0.00 -71.24
CA ASP A 146 31.49 1.13 -71.22
C ASP A 146 31.78 2.15 -72.34
N ASP A 147 33.05 2.38 -72.71
CA ASP A 147 33.43 3.23 -73.86
C ASP A 147 32.95 2.68 -75.22
N PHE A 148 32.57 1.39 -75.30
CA PHE A 148 32.14 0.73 -76.54
C PHE A 148 30.62 0.74 -76.74
N TYR A 149 29.81 1.00 -75.70
CA TYR A 149 28.34 0.88 -75.75
C TYR A 149 27.58 2.09 -75.17
N GLU A 150 28.08 3.33 -75.32
CA GLU A 150 27.30 4.52 -74.97
C GLU A 150 26.05 4.69 -75.87
N VAL A 151 24.95 4.06 -75.45
CA VAL A 151 23.59 4.35 -75.91
C VAL A 151 22.76 4.72 -74.67
N GLU A 152 22.25 5.95 -74.68
CA GLU A 152 21.50 6.58 -73.59
C GLU A 152 20.35 5.68 -73.08
N LYS A 153 20.44 5.22 -71.83
CA LYS A 153 19.35 4.50 -71.15
C LYS A 153 18.50 5.47 -70.31
N PRO A 154 17.16 5.45 -70.42
CA PRO A 154 16.29 6.34 -69.65
C PRO A 154 16.22 5.94 -68.17
N LYS A 155 16.13 6.95 -67.30
CA LYS A 155 16.07 6.83 -65.83
C LYS A 155 14.79 6.11 -65.37
N ILE A 156 14.95 4.94 -64.77
CA ILE A 156 13.88 4.20 -64.10
C ILE A 156 13.60 4.86 -62.74
N GLN A 157 12.37 5.33 -62.52
CA GLN A 157 11.93 5.85 -61.23
C GLN A 157 11.74 4.68 -60.26
N THR A 158 12.52 4.65 -59.19
CA THR A 158 12.36 3.67 -58.11
C THR A 158 11.15 4.03 -57.25
N ALA A 159 10.20 3.10 -57.14
CA ALA A 159 9.03 3.26 -56.28
C ALA A 159 9.48 3.40 -54.81
N LYS A 160 8.96 4.40 -54.10
CA LYS A 160 9.27 4.66 -52.69
C LYS A 160 8.76 3.51 -51.82
N ASN A 161 9.62 2.99 -50.95
CA ASN A 161 9.31 1.88 -50.04
C ASN A 161 8.19 2.25 -49.05
N ALA A 162 7.20 1.38 -48.92
CA ALA A 162 5.99 1.58 -48.10
C ALA A 162 6.24 1.64 -46.58
N PHE A 163 7.47 1.41 -46.12
CA PHE A 163 7.86 1.43 -44.70
C PHE A 163 8.50 2.75 -44.26
N ALA A 164 8.74 3.70 -45.17
CA ALA A 164 9.33 4.99 -44.84
C ALA A 164 8.47 5.86 -43.90
N LEU A 165 7.20 5.50 -43.69
CA LEU A 165 6.26 6.26 -42.85
C LEU A 165 6.29 5.85 -41.36
N LEU A 166 7.03 4.81 -40.99
CA LEU A 166 7.09 4.28 -39.62
C LEU A 166 8.13 5.00 -38.75
N ASP A 167 9.11 5.69 -39.34
CA ASP A 167 10.15 6.43 -38.61
C ASP A 167 9.66 7.79 -38.08
N GLU A 168 8.48 8.28 -38.51
CA GLU A 168 7.98 9.61 -38.13
C GLU A 168 7.10 9.61 -36.85
N VAL A 169 6.90 8.47 -36.19
CA VAL A 169 5.96 8.36 -35.04
C VAL A 169 6.66 8.35 -33.67
N GLU A 170 7.99 8.38 -33.61
CA GLU A 170 8.73 8.55 -32.35
C GLU A 170 9.39 9.94 -32.29
N LEU A 171 8.63 10.95 -31.88
CA LEU A 171 9.12 12.19 -31.25
C LEU A 171 8.02 12.85 -30.41
#